data_AF-A2FKS8-F1
#
_entry.id   AF-A2FKS8-F1
#
_cell.length_a   1.000
_cell.length_b   1.000
_cell.length_c   1.000
_cell.angle_alpha   90.00
_cell.angle_beta   90.00
_cell.angle_gamma   90.00
#
_symmetry.space_group_name_H-M   'P 1'
#
loop_
_entity.id
_entity.type
_entity.pdbx_description
1 polymer ?
#
loop_
_entity_poly.entity_id
_entity_poly.type
_entity_poly.pdbx_seq_one_letter_code
_entity_poly.pdbx_strand_id
1 'polypeptide(L)'
;MSMNIKSILAKYSSNLRRDFLAILVKLSAKKLNMYTVRNDWRTKKGMLDFLERNWEAISKFIVSDPAISWFCNNYSNMAQAFTDRKFAFFIQDNWSSVGDILSRADVLTILQYQKPVIKQMLETKDPVQIPPIWAQFQPSRDLFHIIKMYKTGSPVESPKVSPCNSPRLDTTEETIDSFPQMNEYDFGNFEPDLVDPGFFDQQFIFSDE
;
A
#
# COMPACT_ATOMS: atom_id res chain seq x y z
N MET A 1 12.15 31.89 5.65
CA MET A 1 11.44 31.12 6.70
C MET A 1 12.05 29.73 6.76
N SER A 2 12.54 29.30 7.91
CA SER A 2 13.04 27.92 8.06
C SER A 2 11.86 26.96 7.93
N MET A 3 11.89 26.08 6.94
CA MET A 3 10.82 25.12 6.70
C MET A 3 10.84 24.08 7.82
N ASN A 4 9.72 23.90 8.54
CA ASN A 4 9.66 22.91 9.61
C ASN A 4 9.50 21.50 9.01
N ILE A 5 10.62 20.88 8.63
CA ILE A 5 10.61 19.55 8.02
C ILE A 5 9.96 18.48 8.91
N LYS A 6 10.01 18.66 10.24
CA LYS A 6 9.41 17.72 11.19
C LYS A 6 7.89 17.67 11.03
N SER A 7 7.22 18.81 10.89
CA SER A 7 5.76 18.84 10.70
C SER A 7 5.36 18.22 9.37
N ILE A 8 6.15 18.44 8.31
CA ILE A 8 5.88 17.87 7.00
C ILE A 8 6.04 16.35 7.02
N LEU A 9 7.12 15.84 7.61
CA LEU A 9 7.37 14.40 7.68
C LEU A 9 6.43 13.67 8.67
N ALA A 10 5.87 14.39 9.66
CA ALA A 10 4.95 13.82 10.63
C ALA A 10 3.68 13.25 9.99
N LYS A 11 3.28 13.75 8.80
CA LYS A 11 2.14 13.20 8.05
C LYS A 11 2.37 11.75 7.58
N TYR A 12 3.63 11.35 7.37
CA TYR A 12 4.01 9.99 6.96
C TYR A 12 4.38 9.11 8.17
N SER A 13 4.99 9.71 9.20
CA SER A 13 5.35 9.04 10.45
C SER A 13 5.19 10.00 11.63
N SER A 14 4.08 9.89 12.37
CA SER A 14 3.71 10.81 13.46
C SER A 14 4.84 11.04 14.47
N ASN A 15 5.51 9.97 14.89
CA ASN A 15 6.61 10.02 15.86
C ASN A 15 8.00 10.18 15.22
N LEU A 16 8.07 10.35 13.90
CA LEU A 16 9.30 10.37 13.11
C LEU A 16 10.22 9.23 13.52
N ARG A 17 9.73 8.00 13.36
CA ARG A 17 10.43 6.78 13.79
C ARG A 17 11.83 6.74 13.18
N ARG A 18 12.79 6.19 13.93
CA ARG A 18 14.18 6.12 13.49
C ARG A 18 14.32 5.33 12.17
N ASP A 19 13.56 4.24 12.02
CA ASP A 19 13.61 3.41 10.81
C ASP A 19 13.04 4.13 9.59
N PHE A 20 11.93 4.87 9.77
CA PHE A 20 11.38 5.74 8.72
C PHE A 20 12.44 6.69 8.18
N LEU A 21 13.05 7.47 9.08
CA LEU A 21 14.06 8.45 8.72
C LEU A 21 15.28 7.79 8.09
N ALA A 22 15.74 6.66 8.63
CA ALA A 22 16.92 5.97 8.12
C ALA A 22 16.70 5.41 6.71
N ILE A 23 15.52 4.88 6.42
CA ILE A 23 15.16 4.39 5.10
C ILE A 23 15.04 5.57 4.13
N LEU A 24 14.28 6.61 4.50
CA LEU A 24 14.09 7.79 3.65
C LEU A 24 15.41 8.47 3.30
N VAL A 25 16.32 8.65 4.27
CA VAL A 25 17.68 9.18 4.05
C VAL A 25 18.45 8.32 3.06
N LYS A 26 18.44 7.00 3.22
CA LYS A 26 19.18 6.10 2.33
C LYS A 26 18.61 6.05 0.91
N LEU A 27 17.29 5.99 0.76
CA LEU A 27 16.64 6.04 -0.54
C LEU A 27 16.94 7.37 -1.25
N SER A 28 16.82 8.48 -0.52
CA SER A 28 17.12 9.82 -1.03
C SER A 28 18.57 9.97 -1.43
N ALA A 29 19.51 9.53 -0.59
CA ALA A 29 20.93 9.61 -0.90
C ALA A 29 21.32 8.79 -2.14
N LYS A 30 20.71 7.61 -2.32
CA LYS A 30 20.86 6.82 -3.54
C LYS A 30 20.41 7.60 -4.78
N LYS A 31 19.28 8.31 -4.69
CA LYS A 31 18.76 9.14 -5.80
C LYS A 31 19.59 10.39 -6.06
N LEU A 32 20.18 10.97 -5.01
CA LEU A 32 21.10 12.10 -5.12
C LEU A 32 22.50 11.70 -5.59
N ASN A 33 22.79 10.40 -5.77
CA ASN A 33 24.14 9.88 -6.00
C ASN A 33 25.15 10.35 -4.94
N MET A 34 24.69 10.49 -3.69
CA MET A 34 25.53 10.94 -2.57
C MET A 34 25.96 9.77 -1.71
N TYR A 35 27.25 9.73 -1.37
CA TYR A 35 27.74 8.84 -0.32
C TYR A 35 27.36 9.38 1.05
N THR A 36 26.58 8.61 1.80
CA THR A 36 26.22 8.99 3.17
C THR A 36 27.32 8.55 4.13
N VAL A 37 28.15 9.49 4.62
CA VAL A 37 29.14 9.20 5.67
C VAL A 37 28.41 8.78 6.94
N ARG A 38 28.78 7.63 7.52
CA ARG A 38 28.02 6.98 8.61
C ARG A 38 27.78 7.88 9.84
N ASN A 39 28.66 8.84 10.09
CA ASN A 39 28.58 9.72 11.26
C ASN A 39 27.46 10.77 11.13
N ASP A 40 27.11 11.20 9.92
CA ASP A 40 26.23 12.36 9.71
C ASP A 40 24.74 12.02 9.90
N TRP A 41 24.37 10.75 9.82
CA TRP A 41 22.96 10.32 9.84
C TRP A 41 22.70 9.14 10.78
N ARG A 42 23.61 8.85 11.73
CA ARG A 42 23.41 7.79 12.73
C ARG A 42 22.35 8.18 13.77
N THR A 43 22.24 9.46 14.08
CA THR A 43 21.32 10.00 15.10
C THR A 43 20.03 10.51 14.45
N LYS A 44 18.93 10.57 15.22
CA LYS A 44 17.66 11.14 14.76
C LYS A 44 17.83 12.58 14.29
N LYS A 45 18.64 13.36 15.03
CA LYS A 45 19.02 14.73 14.66
C LYS A 45 19.75 14.77 13.32
N GLY A 46 20.82 14.00 13.17
CA GLY A 46 21.60 13.98 11.92
C GLY A 46 20.80 13.54 10.69
N MET A 47 19.87 12.59 10.86
CA MET A 47 18.93 12.23 9.78
C MET A 47 18.02 13.40 9.39
N LEU A 48 17.48 14.14 10.36
CA LEU A 48 16.66 15.32 10.07
C LEU A 48 17.49 16.42 9.43
N ASP A 49 18.71 16.68 9.92
CA ASP A 49 19.62 17.67 9.35
C ASP A 49 20.01 17.31 7.90
N PHE A 50 20.17 16.02 7.57
CA PHE A 50 20.36 15.56 6.18
C PHE A 50 19.12 15.86 5.32
N LEU A 51 17.93 15.50 5.81
CA LEU A 51 16.69 15.68 5.06
C LEU A 51 16.39 17.17 4.85
N GLU A 52 16.67 18.02 5.83
CA GLU A 52 16.45 19.47 5.77
C GLU A 52 17.37 20.13 4.74
N ARG A 53 18.68 19.81 4.79
CA ARG A 53 19.66 20.34 3.83
C ARG A 53 19.36 19.98 2.37
N ASN A 54 18.74 18.83 2.14
CA ASN A 54 18.47 18.31 0.80
C ASN A 54 16.98 18.34 0.44
N TRP A 55 16.16 19.08 1.21
CA TRP A 55 14.71 18.95 1.17
C TRP A 55 14.10 19.28 -0.21
N GLU A 56 14.66 20.25 -0.92
CA GLU A 56 14.16 20.65 -2.23
C GLU A 56 14.19 19.49 -3.24
N ALA A 57 15.26 18.70 -3.27
CA ALA A 57 15.35 17.52 -4.12
C ALA A 57 14.53 16.35 -3.57
N ILE A 58 14.57 16.13 -2.25
CA ILE A 58 13.86 15.02 -1.60
C ILE A 58 12.34 15.15 -1.75
N SER A 59 11.81 16.36 -1.59
CA SER A 59 10.38 16.63 -1.78
C SER A 59 9.93 16.30 -3.20
N LYS A 60 10.75 16.56 -4.22
CA LYS A 60 10.50 16.15 -5.61
C LYS A 60 10.44 14.63 -5.71
N PHE A 61 11.41 13.90 -5.14
CA PHE A 61 11.40 12.42 -5.16
C PHE A 61 10.17 11.81 -4.47
N ILE A 62 9.73 12.37 -3.34
CA ILE A 62 8.53 11.89 -2.63
C ILE A 62 7.27 11.99 -3.54
N VAL A 63 7.24 12.95 -4.45
CA VAL A 63 6.14 13.14 -5.40
C VAL A 63 6.33 12.32 -6.68
N SER A 64 7.55 12.29 -7.23
CA SER A 64 7.80 11.76 -8.58
C SER A 64 8.30 10.31 -8.60
N ASP A 65 8.96 9.84 -7.55
CA ASP A 65 9.48 8.47 -7.48
C ASP A 65 8.41 7.55 -6.87
N PRO A 66 7.88 6.58 -7.64
CA PRO A 66 6.74 5.80 -7.19
C PRO A 66 7.08 4.90 -5.99
N ALA A 67 8.32 4.40 -5.88
CA ALA A 67 8.73 3.58 -4.75
C ALA A 67 8.89 4.40 -3.47
N ILE A 68 9.51 5.57 -3.55
CA ILE A 68 9.66 6.49 -2.40
C ILE A 68 8.29 7.03 -1.98
N SER A 69 7.45 7.42 -2.94
CA SER A 69 6.09 7.90 -2.69
C SER A 69 5.26 6.83 -1.99
N TRP A 70 5.25 5.60 -2.54
CA TRP A 70 4.55 4.47 -1.94
C TRP A 70 5.07 4.15 -0.54
N PHE A 71 6.39 4.14 -0.33
CA PHE A 71 6.99 3.95 1.00
C PHE A 71 6.49 5.00 2.00
N CYS A 72 6.53 6.28 1.64
CA CYS A 72 6.09 7.37 2.50
C CYS A 72 4.60 7.27 2.85
N ASN A 73 3.75 7.00 1.85
CA ASN A 73 2.31 6.93 2.03
C ASN A 73 1.86 5.70 2.86
N ASN A 74 2.60 4.59 2.78
CA ASN A 74 2.24 3.34 3.45
C ASN A 74 3.04 3.05 4.72
N TYR A 75 4.02 3.89 5.09
CA TYR A 75 4.91 3.63 6.22
C TYR A 75 4.16 3.39 7.55
N SER A 76 3.16 4.22 7.87
CA SER A 76 2.39 4.11 9.11
C SER A 76 1.74 2.73 9.25
N ASN A 77 1.16 2.23 8.16
CA ASN A 77 0.49 0.94 8.11
C ASN A 77 1.50 -0.23 8.10
N MET A 78 2.66 -0.04 7.47
CA MET A 78 3.66 -1.08 7.25
C MET A 78 4.90 -0.98 8.14
N ALA A 79 4.88 -0.15 9.17
CA ALA A 79 6.06 0.16 9.98
C ALA A 79 6.78 -1.08 10.54
N GLN A 80 6.05 -2.17 10.80
CA GLN A 80 6.64 -3.44 11.25
C GLN A 80 7.45 -4.14 10.16
N ALA A 81 6.94 -4.20 8.92
CA ALA A 81 7.66 -4.81 7.80
C ALA A 81 8.95 -4.03 7.49
N PHE A 82 8.92 -2.71 7.61
CA PHE A 82 10.08 -1.83 7.41
C PHE A 82 11.07 -1.82 8.59
N THR A 83 10.85 -2.62 9.64
CA THR A 83 11.91 -2.89 10.63
C THR A 83 13.10 -3.56 9.94
N ASP A 84 12.84 -4.42 8.96
CA ASP A 84 13.87 -4.90 8.05
C ASP A 84 14.11 -3.88 6.94
N ARG A 85 15.15 -3.04 7.13
CA ARG A 85 15.50 -2.00 6.17
C ARG A 85 15.95 -2.56 4.81
N LYS A 86 16.48 -3.78 4.77
CA LYS A 86 16.89 -4.40 3.50
C LYS A 86 15.69 -4.68 2.63
N PHE A 87 14.54 -5.01 3.22
CA PHE A 87 13.29 -5.19 2.49
C PHE A 87 12.84 -3.88 1.80
N ALA A 88 12.96 -2.73 2.47
CA ALA A 88 12.65 -1.44 1.84
C ALA A 88 13.56 -1.14 0.63
N PHE A 89 14.85 -1.46 0.73
CA PHE A 89 15.78 -1.28 -0.40
C PHE A 89 15.51 -2.28 -1.53
N PHE A 90 15.13 -3.51 -1.19
CA PHE A 90 14.70 -4.50 -2.18
C PHE A 90 13.49 -4.00 -2.97
N ILE A 91 12.47 -3.43 -2.30
CA ILE A 91 11.29 -2.87 -2.97
C ILE A 91 11.69 -1.74 -3.91
N GLN A 92 12.55 -0.81 -3.46
CA GLN A 92 13.04 0.27 -4.32
C GLN A 92 13.74 -0.26 -5.58
N ASP A 93 14.60 -1.26 -5.41
CA ASP A 93 15.46 -1.77 -6.48
C ASP A 93 14.69 -2.64 -7.48
N ASN A 94 13.56 -3.21 -7.06
CA ASN A 94 12.72 -4.08 -7.87
C ASN A 94 11.34 -3.47 -8.14
N TRP A 95 11.19 -2.15 -7.99
CA TRP A 95 9.89 -1.48 -8.05
C TRP A 95 9.13 -1.78 -9.35
N SER A 96 9.82 -1.84 -10.49
CA SER A 96 9.22 -2.19 -11.78
C SER A 96 8.55 -3.57 -11.81
N SER A 97 8.97 -4.49 -10.94
CA SER A 97 8.44 -5.86 -10.88
C SER A 97 7.43 -6.07 -9.76
N VAL A 98 7.58 -5.35 -8.64
CA VAL A 98 6.73 -5.54 -7.45
C VAL A 98 5.74 -4.42 -7.19
N GLY A 99 5.93 -3.25 -7.81
CA GLY A 99 5.21 -2.02 -7.50
C GLY A 99 3.72 -2.13 -7.75
N ASP A 100 3.32 -2.74 -8.88
CA ASP A 100 1.91 -2.94 -9.23
C ASP A 100 1.22 -3.84 -8.20
N ILE A 101 1.87 -4.93 -7.79
CA ILE A 101 1.35 -5.84 -6.78
C ILE A 101 1.23 -5.14 -5.42
N LEU A 102 2.28 -4.46 -4.97
CA LEU A 102 2.32 -3.78 -3.68
C LEU A 102 1.38 -2.57 -3.59
N SER A 103 0.96 -2.02 -4.73
CA SER A 103 0.02 -0.90 -4.79
C SER A 103 -1.44 -1.33 -4.83
N ARG A 104 -1.73 -2.62 -5.01
CA ARG A 104 -3.11 -3.12 -4.97
C ARG A 104 -3.69 -3.01 -3.56
N ALA A 105 -4.95 -2.56 -3.49
CA ALA A 105 -5.66 -2.37 -2.22
C ALA A 105 -5.76 -3.66 -1.40
N ASP A 106 -6.03 -4.79 -2.05
CA ASP A 106 -6.15 -6.11 -1.41
C ASP A 106 -4.83 -6.60 -0.78
N VAL A 107 -3.69 -6.38 -1.44
CA VAL A 107 -2.36 -6.68 -0.92
C VAL A 107 -2.02 -5.76 0.26
N LEU A 108 -2.33 -4.47 0.16
CA LEU A 108 -2.14 -3.50 1.25
C LEU A 108 -2.98 -3.86 2.48
N THR A 109 -4.22 -4.31 2.29
CA THR A 109 -5.07 -4.84 3.34
C THR A 109 -4.38 -6.01 4.06
N ILE A 110 -3.85 -7.00 3.34
CA ILE A 110 -3.14 -8.12 3.97
C ILE A 110 -1.90 -7.63 4.72
N LEU A 111 -1.11 -6.73 4.13
CA LEU A 111 0.05 -6.11 4.79
C LEU A 111 -0.33 -5.43 6.12
N GLN A 112 -1.51 -4.80 6.17
CA GLN A 112 -2.01 -4.12 7.36
C GLN A 112 -2.57 -5.08 8.42
N TYR A 113 -3.28 -6.15 8.05
CA TYR A 113 -3.89 -7.07 9.02
C TYR A 113 -2.92 -8.16 9.49
N GLN A 114 -1.92 -8.53 8.67
CA GLN A 114 -1.00 -9.64 8.94
C GLN A 114 0.42 -9.19 9.31
N LYS A 115 0.56 -7.98 9.89
CA LYS A 115 1.87 -7.40 10.27
C LYS A 115 2.78 -8.35 11.04
N PRO A 116 2.29 -9.09 12.07
CA PRO A 116 3.16 -9.97 12.86
C PRO A 116 3.73 -11.12 12.04
N VAL A 117 2.91 -11.73 11.18
CA VAL A 117 3.34 -12.86 10.35
C VAL A 117 4.32 -12.41 9.28
N ILE A 118 4.04 -11.29 8.62
CA ILE A 118 4.95 -10.71 7.62
C ILE A 118 6.29 -10.35 8.27
N LYS A 119 6.27 -9.71 9.44
CA LYS A 119 7.48 -9.39 10.19
C LYS A 119 8.26 -10.66 10.52
N GLN A 120 7.60 -11.68 11.07
CA GLN A 120 8.24 -12.96 11.39
C GLN A 120 8.89 -13.58 10.16
N MET A 121 8.19 -13.63 9.03
CA MET A 121 8.73 -14.17 7.79
C MET A 121 9.93 -13.38 7.26
N LEU A 122 9.92 -12.05 7.39
CA LEU A 122 11.05 -11.20 7.00
C LEU A 122 12.27 -11.40 7.93
N GLU A 123 12.06 -11.77 9.18
CA GLU A 123 13.14 -11.98 10.17
C GLU A 123 13.70 -13.42 10.17
N THR A 124 12.87 -14.43 9.91
CA THR A 124 13.30 -15.84 9.93
C THR A 124 14.23 -16.19 8.76
N LYS A 125 15.13 -17.15 8.97
CA LYS A 125 15.97 -17.70 7.89
C LYS A 125 15.28 -18.84 7.14
N ASP A 126 14.15 -19.30 7.66
CA ASP A 126 13.43 -20.44 7.11
C ASP A 126 12.84 -20.12 5.74
N PRO A 127 12.62 -21.14 4.89
CA PRO A 127 11.89 -20.98 3.64
C PRO A 127 10.52 -20.33 3.90
N VAL A 128 10.11 -19.43 3.01
CA VAL A 128 8.79 -18.79 3.08
C VAL A 128 7.71 -19.85 2.88
N GLN A 129 7.02 -20.20 3.96
CA GLN A 129 5.87 -21.12 3.92
C GLN A 129 4.58 -20.31 4.02
N ILE A 130 3.71 -20.45 3.02
CA ILE A 130 2.40 -19.81 3.01
C ILE A 130 1.46 -20.64 3.89
N PRO A 131 0.83 -20.06 4.93
CA PRO A 131 -0.21 -20.75 5.68
C PRO A 131 -1.31 -21.27 4.73
N PRO A 132 -1.79 -22.52 4.88
CA PRO A 132 -2.77 -23.11 3.95
C PRO A 132 -4.03 -22.25 3.76
N ILE A 133 -4.52 -21.64 4.85
CA ILE A 133 -5.68 -20.73 4.86
C ILE A 133 -5.46 -19.53 3.92
N TRP A 134 -4.21 -19.16 3.66
CA TRP A 134 -3.85 -18.00 2.83
C TRP A 134 -3.46 -18.38 1.41
N ALA A 135 -3.02 -19.63 1.20
CA ALA A 135 -2.67 -20.13 -0.11
C ALA A 135 -3.88 -20.09 -1.09
N GLN A 136 -5.11 -20.09 -0.58
CA GLN A 136 -6.33 -19.95 -1.38
C GLN A 136 -6.59 -18.53 -1.89
N PHE A 137 -5.97 -17.50 -1.30
CA PHE A 137 -6.20 -16.10 -1.70
C PHE A 137 -5.08 -15.60 -2.60
N GLN A 138 -5.43 -15.15 -3.80
CA GLN A 138 -4.45 -14.62 -4.76
C GLN A 138 -3.59 -13.47 -4.19
N PRO A 139 -4.14 -12.46 -3.48
CA PRO A 139 -3.35 -11.35 -2.98
C PRO A 139 -2.33 -11.80 -1.91
N SER A 140 -2.67 -12.84 -1.14
CA SER A 140 -1.74 -13.50 -0.23
C SER A 140 -0.59 -14.14 -1.00
N ARG A 141 -0.90 -14.95 -2.03
CA ARG A 141 0.12 -15.61 -2.86
C ARG A 141 1.07 -14.61 -3.49
N ASP A 142 0.55 -13.50 -4.01
CA ASP A 142 1.35 -12.45 -4.63
C ASP A 142 2.30 -11.80 -3.61
N LEU A 143 1.81 -11.48 -2.40
CA LEU A 143 2.64 -10.95 -1.32
C LEU A 143 3.74 -11.93 -0.90
N PHE A 144 3.40 -13.22 -0.72
CA PHE A 144 4.38 -14.23 -0.34
C PHE A 144 5.40 -14.48 -1.45
N HIS A 145 5.01 -14.35 -2.70
CA HIS A 145 5.93 -14.41 -3.83
C HIS A 145 6.98 -13.29 -3.73
N ILE A 146 6.57 -12.06 -3.44
CA ILE A 146 7.49 -10.93 -3.21
C ILE A 146 8.43 -11.19 -2.03
N ILE A 147 7.91 -11.69 -0.91
CA ILE A 147 8.74 -12.02 0.27
C ILE A 147 9.73 -13.13 -0.07
N LYS A 148 9.32 -14.13 -0.85
CA LYS A 148 10.21 -15.20 -1.33
C LYS A 148 11.31 -14.65 -2.22
N MET A 149 10.99 -13.77 -3.18
CA MET A 149 11.97 -13.11 -4.04
C MET A 149 13.00 -12.33 -3.22
N TYR A 150 12.54 -11.58 -2.21
CA TYR A 150 13.43 -10.87 -1.28
C TYR A 150 14.40 -11.83 -0.58
N LYS A 151 13.92 -12.99 -0.13
CA LYS A 151 14.72 -13.98 0.61
C LYS A 151 15.70 -14.75 -0.27
N THR A 152 15.32 -15.08 -1.51
CA THR A 152 16.18 -15.85 -2.43
C THR A 152 17.13 -14.98 -3.23
N GLY A 153 16.94 -13.65 -3.25
CA GLY A 153 17.75 -12.72 -4.03
C GLY A 153 17.55 -12.89 -5.55
N SER A 154 16.45 -13.50 -5.98
CA SER A 154 16.20 -13.80 -7.39
C SER A 154 15.54 -12.60 -8.09
N PRO A 155 16.10 -12.08 -9.21
CA PRO A 155 15.38 -11.16 -10.07
C PRO A 155 14.21 -11.88 -10.76
N VAL A 156 13.17 -11.11 -11.07
CA VAL A 156 11.83 -11.62 -11.41
C VAL A 156 11.72 -11.98 -12.88
N GLU A 157 11.23 -13.20 -13.17
CA GLU A 157 10.34 -13.41 -14.32
C GLU A 157 8.95 -12.99 -13.88
N SER A 158 8.41 -11.93 -14.49
CA SER A 158 7.09 -11.39 -14.14
C SER A 158 6.06 -12.50 -14.18
N PRO A 159 5.13 -12.61 -13.21
CA PRO A 159 3.99 -13.49 -13.36
C PRO A 159 3.26 -13.05 -14.62
N LYS A 160 3.35 -13.85 -15.69
CA LYS A 160 2.52 -13.64 -16.87
C LYS A 160 1.09 -13.70 -16.37
N VAL A 161 0.44 -12.55 -16.34
CA VAL A 161 -1.00 -12.47 -16.13
C VAL A 161 -1.58 -13.30 -17.27
N SER A 162 -1.98 -14.54 -16.99
CA SER A 162 -2.79 -15.29 -17.95
C SER A 162 -4.00 -14.40 -18.22
N PRO A 163 -4.28 -14.02 -19.48
CA PRO A 163 -5.48 -13.28 -19.77
C PRO A 163 -6.64 -14.10 -19.19
N CYS A 164 -7.42 -13.46 -18.33
CA CYS A 164 -8.67 -14.01 -17.87
C CYS A 164 -9.50 -14.22 -19.14
N ASN A 165 -9.59 -15.46 -19.61
CA ASN A 165 -10.58 -15.84 -20.58
C ASN A 165 -11.92 -15.71 -19.86
N SER A 166 -12.51 -14.52 -19.91
CA SER A 166 -13.93 -14.36 -19.66
C SER A 166 -14.62 -15.44 -20.50
N PRO A 167 -15.49 -16.28 -19.92
CA PRO A 167 -16.25 -17.23 -20.71
C PRO A 167 -17.01 -16.43 -21.77
N ARG A 168 -16.64 -16.63 -23.03
CA ARG A 168 -17.46 -16.18 -24.15
C ARG A 168 -18.79 -16.93 -24.00
N LEU A 169 -19.84 -16.18 -23.67
CA LEU A 169 -21.18 -16.62 -24.02
C LEU A 169 -21.17 -16.73 -25.54
N ASP A 170 -21.19 -17.96 -26.03
CA ASP A 170 -21.58 -18.24 -27.40
C ASP A 170 -23.03 -17.77 -27.53
N THR A 171 -23.22 -16.54 -27.99
CA THR A 171 -24.49 -16.13 -28.59
C THR A 171 -24.61 -16.92 -29.88
N THR A 172 -25.27 -18.07 -29.80
CA THR A 172 -25.96 -18.65 -30.94
C THR A 172 -26.96 -17.60 -31.40
N GLU A 173 -26.72 -17.03 -32.58
CA GLU A 173 -27.70 -16.23 -33.32
C GLU A 173 -28.92 -17.12 -33.62
N GLU A 174 -29.88 -17.14 -32.70
CA GLU A 174 -31.23 -17.59 -33.02
C GLU A 174 -31.94 -16.45 -33.74
N THR A 175 -32.15 -16.70 -35.03
CA THR A 175 -33.01 -15.96 -35.94
C THR A 175 -34.32 -15.60 -35.26
N ILE A 176 -34.55 -14.30 -35.10
CA ILE A 176 -35.78 -13.70 -34.60
C ILE A 176 -36.91 -14.08 -35.56
N ASP A 177 -37.88 -14.86 -35.07
CA ASP A 177 -39.18 -14.98 -35.72
C ASP A 177 -40.28 -14.74 -34.69
N SER A 178 -41.15 -13.79 -35.02
CA SER A 178 -42.45 -13.53 -34.40
C SER A 178 -42.47 -12.93 -32.98
N PHE A 179 -42.54 -11.59 -32.90
CA PHE A 179 -43.07 -10.90 -31.71
C PHE A 179 -44.61 -11.01 -31.67
N PRO A 180 -45.22 -11.50 -30.58
CA PRO A 180 -46.59 -11.14 -30.22
C PRO A 180 -46.56 -9.80 -29.48
N GLN A 181 -47.40 -8.86 -29.92
CA GLN A 181 -47.67 -7.61 -29.22
C GLN A 181 -48.09 -7.90 -27.78
N MET A 182 -47.36 -7.33 -26.81
CA MET A 182 -47.80 -7.28 -25.42
C MET A 182 -47.87 -5.82 -24.97
N ASN A 183 -49.04 -5.51 -24.43
CA ASN A 183 -49.61 -4.20 -24.12
C ASN A 183 -48.70 -3.26 -23.31
N GLU A 184 -48.88 -1.97 -23.58
CA GLU A 184 -48.43 -0.84 -22.77
C GLU A 184 -48.66 -1.10 -21.28
N TYR A 185 -47.57 -1.19 -20.52
CA TYR A 185 -47.62 -1.00 -19.08
C TYR A 185 -47.41 0.48 -18.79
N ASP A 186 -48.47 1.08 -18.26
CA ASP A 186 -48.61 2.45 -17.81
C ASP A 186 -47.55 2.79 -16.74
N PHE A 187 -46.57 3.61 -17.11
CA PHE A 187 -45.52 4.13 -16.23
C PHE A 187 -46.03 5.40 -15.52
N GLY A 188 -47.12 5.24 -14.76
CA GLY A 188 -47.77 6.32 -14.04
C GLY A 188 -48.14 5.88 -12.62
N ASN A 189 -47.22 6.14 -11.68
CA ASN A 189 -47.42 6.34 -10.23
C ASN A 189 -46.31 5.64 -9.42
N PHE A 190 -45.20 6.34 -9.24
CA PHE A 190 -44.33 6.12 -8.10
C PHE A 190 -44.15 7.47 -7.40
N GLU A 191 -45.08 7.79 -6.51
CA GLU A 191 -44.92 8.84 -5.51
C GLU A 191 -43.91 8.35 -4.45
N PRO A 192 -42.83 9.11 -4.17
CA PRO A 192 -42.05 8.90 -2.96
C PRO A 192 -42.62 9.77 -1.83
N ASP A 193 -43.43 9.18 -0.95
CA ASP A 193 -43.83 9.82 0.30
C ASP A 193 -42.65 9.89 1.28
N LEU A 194 -42.05 11.09 1.31
CA LEU A 194 -41.84 11.94 2.48
C LEU A 194 -41.48 11.30 3.85
N VAL A 195 -40.25 11.60 4.28
CA VAL A 195 -39.82 12.08 5.61
C VAL A 195 -40.08 11.21 6.85
N ASP A 196 -39.00 10.77 7.50
CA ASP A 196 -38.97 10.55 8.96
C ASP A 196 -37.75 11.30 9.57
N PRO A 197 -37.95 12.45 10.25
CA PRO A 197 -36.91 13.19 10.95
C PRO A 197 -37.08 12.98 12.45
N GLY A 198 -36.43 11.96 13.02
CA GLY A 198 -36.72 11.63 14.42
C GLY A 198 -35.73 10.72 15.13
N PHE A 199 -34.43 10.99 15.09
CA PHE A 199 -33.48 10.39 16.04
C PHE A 199 -32.30 11.32 16.33
N PHE A 200 -32.59 12.41 17.06
CA PHE A 200 -31.60 13.16 17.84
C PHE A 200 -31.97 13.05 19.32
N ASP A 201 -30.97 13.20 20.17
CA ASP A 201 -30.99 13.26 21.64
C ASP A 201 -30.99 11.93 22.41
N GLN A 202 -29.77 11.48 22.72
CA GLN A 202 -29.45 11.12 24.11
C GLN A 202 -28.04 11.58 24.47
N GLN A 203 -27.99 12.71 25.17
CA GLN A 203 -26.88 13.13 26.01
C GLN A 203 -26.73 12.11 27.15
N PHE A 204 -25.52 11.60 27.38
CA PHE A 204 -25.17 10.99 28.66
C PHE A 204 -24.12 11.82 29.38
N ILE A 205 -24.51 12.11 30.60
CA ILE A 205 -23.97 13.04 31.58
C ILE A 205 -22.67 12.49 32.18
N PHE A 206 -21.74 13.41 32.46
CA PHE A 206 -20.59 13.19 33.34
C PHE A 206 -21.06 12.89 34.76
N SER A 207 -20.51 11.83 35.37
CA SER A 207 -20.43 11.71 36.83
C SER A 207 -18.97 11.51 37.21
N ASP A 208 -18.40 12.55 37.80
CA ASP A 208 -17.20 12.46 38.65
C ASP A 208 -17.60 11.83 40.00
N GLU A 209 -16.84 10.82 40.42
CA GLU A 209 -16.53 10.51 41.82
C GLU A 209 -15.08 10.03 41.91
#